data_AF-A2E8I7-F1
#
_entry.id   AF-A2E8I7-F1
#
_cell.length_a   1.000
_cell.length_b   1.000
_cell.length_c   1.000
_cell.angle_alpha   90.00
_cell.angle_beta   90.00
_cell.angle_gamma   90.00
#
_symmetry.space_group_name_H-M   'P 1'
#
loop_
_entity.id
_entity.type
_entity.pdbx_description
1 polymer ?
#
loop_
_entity_poly.entity_id
_entity_poly.type
_entity_poly.pdbx_seq_one_letter_code
_entity_poly.pdbx_strand_id
1 'polypeptide(L)'
;MSNQDIHPNNYSELSSIFKDYINLYNTLYQLKTENEEELNSIYKMIKTKFIDSMKYRTKTIIKDISNIIQYNNRYAKSYLSLIKHISDDYHVKEVSNIRRILNSLFYKEYAIKLDNSYDMEELCSENLEIHTENTIYRAIMKNNLERFIQFTELDGFDKNQTLKSEIYPYYHKGYSLLEICCYHGSVDCFKLLRTKFNSEITQKCLEFSFLGGNPEIISECLKYLTPKEYYMKCAIISHNIDFVTFLMNEYNIEIDLNYC
;
A
#
# COMPACT_ATOMS: atom_id res chain seq x y z
N MET A 1 25.49 4.09 19.87
CA MET A 1 25.75 2.64 19.75
C MET A 1 26.75 2.44 18.63
N SER A 2 27.61 1.42 18.70
CA SER A 2 28.77 1.26 17.81
C SER A 2 28.38 1.27 16.33
N ASN A 3 28.84 2.28 15.59
CA ASN A 3 28.94 2.23 14.14
C ASN A 3 29.83 1.04 13.78
N GLN A 4 29.21 -0.10 13.49
CA GLN A 4 29.90 -1.17 12.78
C GLN A 4 30.03 -0.68 11.35
N ASP A 5 31.25 -0.30 10.96
CA ASP A 5 31.59 -0.03 9.57
C ASP A 5 31.24 -1.27 8.74
N ILE A 6 30.08 -1.24 8.08
CA ILE A 6 29.68 -2.28 7.13
C ILE A 6 30.63 -2.13 5.93
N HIS A 7 31.66 -2.97 5.88
CA HIS A 7 32.55 -3.00 4.73
C HIS A 7 31.74 -3.21 3.44
N PRO A 8 31.97 -2.41 2.38
CA PRO A 8 31.22 -2.49 1.12
C PRO A 8 31.13 -3.90 0.52
N ASN A 9 32.16 -4.71 0.74
CA ASN A 9 32.22 -6.12 0.32
C ASN A 9 31.13 -6.99 0.97
N ASN A 10 30.81 -6.77 2.25
CA ASN A 10 29.81 -7.55 2.98
C ASN A 10 28.39 -7.23 2.50
N TYR A 11 28.10 -5.97 2.17
CA TYR A 11 26.80 -5.58 1.63
C TYR A 11 26.55 -6.17 0.24
N SER A 12 27.53 -6.11 -0.66
CA SER A 12 27.39 -6.68 -2.01
C SER A 12 27.18 -8.19 -1.97
N GLU A 13 27.86 -8.88 -1.04
CA GLU A 13 27.74 -10.32 -0.86
C GLU A 13 26.35 -10.71 -0.30
N LEU A 14 25.90 -10.05 0.77
CA LEU A 14 24.57 -10.27 1.34
C LEU A 14 23.46 -9.92 0.34
N SER A 15 23.59 -8.80 -0.38
CA SER A 15 22.63 -8.40 -1.42
C SER A 15 22.54 -9.43 -2.54
N SER A 16 23.66 -10.06 -2.90
CA SER A 16 23.68 -11.15 -3.88
C SER A 16 22.97 -12.41 -3.36
N ILE A 17 23.19 -12.77 -2.09
CA ILE A 17 22.55 -13.93 -1.45
C ILE A 17 21.03 -13.75 -1.37
N PHE A 18 20.56 -12.56 -1.00
CA PHE A 18 19.13 -12.24 -0.85
C PHE A 18 18.48 -11.62 -2.09
N LYS A 19 19.19 -11.60 -3.23
CA LYS A 19 18.75 -10.92 -4.45
C LYS A 19 17.34 -11.29 -4.88
N ASP A 20 17.02 -12.59 -4.88
CA ASP A 20 15.68 -13.04 -5.26
C ASP A 20 14.62 -12.50 -4.30
N TYR A 21 14.87 -12.58 -2.99
CA TYR A 21 13.96 -12.07 -1.96
C TYR A 21 13.71 -10.56 -2.12
N ILE A 22 14.79 -9.79 -2.25
CA ILE A 22 14.72 -8.33 -2.47
C ILE A 22 13.91 -8.02 -3.72
N ASN A 23 14.17 -8.73 -4.84
CA ASN A 23 13.45 -8.52 -6.09
C ASN A 23 11.96 -8.86 -5.98
N LEU A 24 11.61 -9.94 -5.29
CA LEU A 24 10.21 -10.30 -5.07
C LEU A 24 9.49 -9.20 -4.30
N TYR A 25 10.02 -8.78 -3.15
CA TYR A 25 9.34 -7.81 -2.31
C TYR A 25 9.31 -6.41 -2.93
N ASN A 26 10.35 -6.01 -3.67
CA ASN A 26 10.28 -4.80 -4.49
C ASN A 26 9.16 -4.90 -5.53
N THR A 27 9.03 -6.04 -6.20
CA THR A 27 7.96 -6.27 -7.19
C THR A 27 6.58 -6.24 -6.55
N LEU A 28 6.42 -6.86 -5.37
CA LEU A 28 5.14 -6.91 -4.66
C LEU A 28 4.76 -5.52 -4.11
N TYR A 29 5.62 -4.84 -3.35
CA TYR A 29 5.29 -3.54 -2.78
C TYR A 29 5.13 -2.44 -3.84
N GLN A 30 5.87 -2.52 -4.95
CA GLN A 30 5.77 -1.56 -6.05
C GLN A 30 4.85 -2.02 -7.21
N LEU A 31 3.98 -3.01 -6.99
CA LEU A 31 3.07 -3.52 -8.02
C LEU A 31 2.25 -2.38 -8.62
N LYS A 32 2.27 -2.25 -9.95
CA LYS A 32 1.57 -1.19 -10.69
C LYS A 32 0.69 -1.68 -11.84
N THR A 33 0.39 -2.97 -11.87
CA THR A 33 -0.28 -3.61 -13.00
C THR A 33 -1.59 -4.28 -12.60
N GLU A 34 -2.55 -4.20 -13.53
CA GLU A 34 -3.82 -4.95 -13.53
C GLU A 34 -3.82 -5.94 -14.72
N ASN A 35 -2.72 -6.04 -15.49
CA ASN A 35 -2.60 -6.90 -16.67
C ASN A 35 -2.36 -8.36 -16.26
N GLU A 36 -3.20 -9.26 -16.78
CA GLU A 36 -3.18 -10.69 -16.43
C GLU A 36 -1.87 -11.39 -16.83
N GLU A 37 -1.24 -11.04 -17.96
CA GLU A 37 0.02 -11.64 -18.40
C GLU A 37 1.18 -11.25 -17.47
N GLU A 38 1.24 -9.98 -17.08
CA GLU A 38 2.24 -9.49 -16.11
C GLU A 38 2.03 -10.13 -14.74
N LEU A 39 0.79 -10.24 -14.26
CA LEU A 39 0.47 -10.93 -13.01
C LEU A 39 0.85 -12.41 -13.07
N ASN A 40 0.62 -13.08 -14.19
CA ASN A 40 1.05 -14.46 -14.41
C ASN A 40 2.57 -14.60 -14.37
N SER A 41 3.33 -13.61 -14.86
CA SER A 41 4.79 -13.58 -14.74
C SER A 41 5.24 -13.48 -13.28
N ILE A 42 4.63 -12.57 -12.51
CA ILE A 42 4.90 -12.40 -11.07
C ILE A 42 4.57 -13.70 -10.31
N TYR A 43 3.41 -14.29 -10.61
CA TYR A 43 3.00 -15.58 -10.04
C TYR A 43 4.01 -16.69 -10.32
N LYS A 44 4.46 -16.86 -11.57
CA LYS A 44 5.48 -17.86 -11.94
C LYS A 44 6.79 -17.64 -11.20
N MET A 45 7.20 -16.39 -11.01
CA MET A 45 8.38 -16.04 -10.21
C MET A 45 8.21 -16.48 -8.75
N ILE A 46 7.07 -16.17 -8.11
CA ILE A 46 6.75 -16.60 -6.74
C ILE A 46 6.82 -18.12 -6.63
N LYS A 47 6.14 -18.81 -7.55
CA LYS A 47 6.04 -20.27 -7.61
C LYS A 47 7.43 -20.92 -7.62
N THR A 48 8.22 -20.60 -8.65
CA THR A 48 9.50 -21.26 -8.93
C THR A 48 10.59 -20.89 -7.93
N LYS A 49 10.69 -19.60 -7.56
CA LYS A 49 11.81 -19.12 -6.74
C LYS A 49 11.58 -19.27 -5.24
N PHE A 50 10.34 -19.37 -4.77
CA PHE A 50 10.04 -19.33 -3.33
C PHE A 50 9.28 -20.54 -2.82
N ILE A 51 8.24 -21.00 -3.54
CA ILE A 51 7.42 -22.11 -3.06
C ILE A 51 8.06 -23.44 -3.44
N ASP A 52 8.33 -23.66 -4.73
CA ASP A 52 8.91 -24.92 -5.23
C ASP A 52 10.34 -25.14 -4.75
N SER A 53 11.07 -24.06 -4.48
CA SER A 53 12.41 -24.11 -3.88
C SER A 53 12.41 -24.40 -2.37
N MET A 54 11.23 -24.60 -1.76
CA MET A 54 11.02 -24.82 -0.33
C MET A 54 11.56 -23.70 0.57
N LYS A 55 11.84 -22.52 0.02
CA LYS A 55 12.32 -21.36 0.79
C LYS A 55 11.20 -20.78 1.67
N TYR A 56 9.95 -20.87 1.23
CA TYR A 56 8.80 -20.29 1.91
C TYR A 56 7.63 -21.26 2.01
N ARG A 57 6.92 -21.20 3.14
CA ARG A 57 5.61 -21.86 3.27
C ARG A 57 4.60 -21.06 2.47
N THR A 58 3.77 -21.74 1.67
CA THR A 58 2.73 -21.10 0.83
C THR A 58 1.83 -20.16 1.63
N LYS A 59 1.43 -20.57 2.84
CA LYS A 59 0.62 -19.73 3.74
C LYS A 59 1.31 -18.45 4.17
N THR A 60 2.64 -18.44 4.28
CA THR A 60 3.43 -17.25 4.63
C THR A 60 3.36 -16.23 3.49
N ILE A 61 3.62 -16.65 2.24
CA ILE A 61 3.53 -15.76 1.07
C ILE A 61 2.13 -15.17 0.93
N ILE A 62 1.07 -15.96 1.14
CA ILE A 62 -0.31 -15.45 1.08
C ILE A 62 -0.53 -14.36 2.15
N LYS A 63 -0.01 -14.55 3.38
CA LYS A 63 -0.09 -13.53 4.44
C LYS A 63 0.69 -12.27 4.09
N ASP A 64 1.88 -12.43 3.53
CA ASP A 64 2.74 -11.31 3.17
C ASP A 64 2.06 -10.47 2.07
N ILE A 65 1.60 -11.10 0.98
CA ILE A 65 0.83 -10.43 -0.08
C ILE A 65 -0.41 -9.74 0.49
N SER A 66 -1.14 -10.42 1.39
CA SER A 66 -2.31 -9.83 2.05
C SER A 66 -1.95 -8.56 2.81
N ASN A 67 -0.88 -8.58 3.60
CA ASN A 67 -0.46 -7.44 4.40
C ASN A 67 0.00 -6.24 3.55
N ILE A 68 0.49 -6.46 2.33
CA ILE A 68 0.91 -5.42 1.38
C ILE A 68 -0.30 -4.63 0.86
N ILE A 69 -1.47 -5.27 0.69
CA ILE A 69 -2.66 -4.66 0.09
C ILE A 69 -3.00 -3.31 0.74
N GLN A 70 -2.88 -3.19 2.07
CA GLN A 70 -3.25 -1.94 2.76
C GLN A 70 -2.36 -0.74 2.40
N TYR A 71 -1.15 -0.98 1.90
CA TYR A 71 -0.17 0.06 1.55
C TYR A 71 -0.12 0.35 0.05
N ASN A 72 -0.77 -0.49 -0.76
CA ASN A 72 -0.89 -0.31 -2.20
C ASN A 72 -2.28 -0.75 -2.70
N ASN A 73 -3.34 -0.28 -2.02
CA ASN A 73 -4.70 -0.82 -2.20
C ASN A 73 -5.33 -0.50 -3.56
N ARG A 74 -4.73 0.42 -4.34
CA ARG A 74 -5.09 0.65 -5.75
C ARG A 74 -5.12 -0.66 -6.55
N TYR A 75 -4.19 -1.56 -6.28
CA TYR A 75 -4.04 -2.83 -6.98
C TYR A 75 -4.56 -4.02 -6.17
N ALA A 76 -5.49 -3.79 -5.22
CA ALA A 76 -6.06 -4.84 -4.38
C ALA A 76 -6.53 -6.06 -5.20
N LYS A 77 -7.24 -5.84 -6.31
CA LYS A 77 -7.68 -6.93 -7.20
C LYS A 77 -6.53 -7.78 -7.74
N SER A 78 -5.44 -7.14 -8.17
CA SER A 78 -4.25 -7.83 -8.65
C SER A 78 -3.63 -8.71 -7.58
N TYR A 79 -3.53 -8.22 -6.34
CA TYR A 79 -3.05 -9.04 -5.22
C TYR A 79 -3.97 -10.19 -4.87
N LEU A 80 -5.30 -9.98 -4.88
CA LEU A 80 -6.28 -11.04 -4.65
C LEU A 80 -6.17 -12.13 -5.73
N SER A 81 -5.96 -11.75 -6.99
CA SER A 81 -5.70 -12.70 -8.09
C SER A 81 -4.42 -13.52 -7.85
N LEU A 82 -3.31 -12.88 -7.43
CA LEU A 82 -2.09 -13.61 -7.07
C LEU A 82 -2.34 -14.61 -5.93
N ILE A 83 -3.06 -14.21 -4.87
CA ILE A 83 -3.44 -15.10 -3.77
C ILE A 83 -4.29 -16.26 -4.28
N LYS A 84 -5.24 -16.00 -5.19
CA LYS A 84 -6.11 -17.02 -5.78
C LYS A 84 -5.30 -18.06 -6.55
N HIS A 85 -4.42 -17.64 -7.45
CA HIS A 85 -3.56 -18.55 -8.21
C HIS A 85 -2.67 -19.40 -7.30
N ILE A 86 -2.08 -18.82 -6.25
CA ILE A 86 -1.28 -19.56 -5.28
C ILE A 86 -2.15 -20.56 -4.50
N SER A 87 -3.35 -20.14 -4.08
CA SER A 87 -4.24 -21.00 -3.28
C SER A 87 -4.75 -22.20 -4.08
N ASP A 88 -5.06 -21.99 -5.36
CA ASP A 88 -5.54 -23.05 -6.25
C ASP A 88 -4.46 -24.10 -6.55
N ASP A 89 -3.29 -23.65 -7.00
CA ASP A 89 -2.19 -24.53 -7.43
C ASP A 89 -1.62 -25.37 -6.28
N TYR A 90 -1.63 -24.83 -5.06
CA TYR A 90 -1.12 -25.51 -3.87
C TYR A 90 -2.22 -26.00 -2.94
N HIS A 91 -3.48 -25.96 -3.37
CA HIS A 91 -4.66 -26.41 -2.63
C HIS A 91 -4.74 -25.87 -1.19
N VAL A 92 -4.41 -24.59 -1.01
CA VAL A 92 -4.46 -23.93 0.30
C VAL A 92 -5.91 -23.65 0.65
N LYS A 93 -6.45 -24.40 1.62
CA LYS A 93 -7.84 -24.27 2.07
C LYS A 93 -8.07 -23.14 3.07
N GLU A 94 -7.07 -22.82 3.88
CA GLU A 94 -7.19 -21.79 4.91
C GLU A 94 -5.84 -21.15 5.26
N VAL A 95 -5.91 -19.87 5.61
CA VAL A 95 -4.81 -19.04 6.09
C VAL A 95 -5.32 -18.24 7.30
N SER A 96 -4.82 -18.56 8.49
CA SER A 96 -5.18 -17.87 9.72
C SER A 96 -4.52 -16.50 9.86
N ASN A 97 -5.08 -15.61 10.68
CA ASN A 97 -4.58 -14.27 10.96
C ASN A 97 -4.57 -13.36 9.72
N ILE A 98 -5.55 -13.51 8.84
CA ILE A 98 -5.79 -12.53 7.77
C ILE A 98 -6.69 -11.43 8.33
N ARG A 99 -6.45 -10.18 7.92
CA ARG A 99 -7.30 -9.06 8.33
C ARG A 99 -8.71 -9.26 7.78
N ARG A 100 -9.73 -9.00 8.62
CA ARG A 100 -11.15 -9.13 8.28
C ARG A 100 -11.51 -8.53 6.91
N ILE A 101 -11.07 -7.29 6.66
CA ILE A 101 -11.28 -6.60 5.38
C ILE A 101 -10.76 -7.32 4.14
N LEU A 102 -9.60 -7.98 4.27
CA LEU A 102 -9.00 -8.72 3.16
C LEU A 102 -9.75 -10.04 2.93
N ASN A 103 -10.20 -10.67 4.01
CA ASN A 103 -11.03 -11.87 3.94
C ASN A 103 -12.38 -11.54 3.27
N SER A 104 -12.99 -10.39 3.59
CA SER A 104 -14.24 -9.94 2.96
C SER A 104 -14.05 -9.64 1.47
N LEU A 105 -12.99 -8.91 1.11
CA LEU A 105 -12.64 -8.63 -0.28
C LEU A 105 -12.44 -9.91 -1.09
N PHE A 106 -11.69 -10.89 -0.56
CA PHE A 106 -11.45 -12.15 -1.23
C PHE A 106 -12.73 -12.99 -1.37
N TYR A 107 -13.56 -13.02 -0.32
CA TYR A 107 -14.86 -13.70 -0.37
C TYR A 107 -15.80 -13.06 -1.40
N LYS A 108 -15.88 -11.73 -1.47
CA LYS A 108 -16.74 -11.04 -2.44
C LYS A 108 -16.32 -11.31 -3.89
N GLU A 109 -15.02 -11.41 -4.15
CA GLU A 109 -14.51 -11.65 -5.51
C GLU A 109 -14.62 -13.14 -5.92
N TYR A 110 -14.36 -14.07 -5.01
CA TYR A 110 -14.20 -15.50 -5.35
C TYR A 110 -15.15 -16.46 -4.62
N ALA A 111 -16.00 -15.98 -3.73
CA ALA A 111 -16.85 -16.78 -2.83
C ALA A 111 -16.06 -17.80 -1.97
N ILE A 112 -14.81 -17.47 -1.63
CA ILE A 112 -13.92 -18.30 -0.82
C ILE A 112 -13.55 -17.54 0.45
N LYS A 113 -13.64 -18.22 1.60
CA LYS A 113 -13.18 -17.71 2.89
C LYS A 113 -11.75 -18.17 3.12
N LEU A 114 -10.80 -17.24 3.21
CA LEU A 114 -9.39 -17.57 3.48
C LEU A 114 -9.15 -17.86 4.96
N ASP A 115 -9.76 -17.05 5.83
CA ASP A 115 -9.63 -17.19 7.28
C ASP A 115 -10.99 -17.53 7.89
N ASN A 116 -11.06 -18.67 8.57
CA ASN A 116 -12.29 -19.18 9.16
C ASN A 116 -12.70 -18.48 10.47
N SER A 117 -11.85 -17.61 11.03
CA SER A 117 -12.08 -16.94 12.31
C SER A 117 -13.22 -15.92 12.35
N TYR A 118 -13.66 -15.40 11.21
CA TYR A 118 -14.72 -14.37 11.12
C TYR A 118 -16.02 -14.95 10.58
N ASP A 119 -17.17 -14.62 11.14
CA ASP A 119 -18.44 -15.12 10.62
C ASP A 119 -18.89 -14.40 9.34
N MET A 120 -19.77 -15.03 8.57
CA MET A 120 -20.26 -14.50 7.28
C MET A 120 -20.91 -13.12 7.41
N GLU A 121 -21.64 -12.89 8.50
CA GLU A 121 -22.25 -11.60 8.80
C GLU A 121 -21.19 -10.50 8.99
N GLU A 122 -20.05 -10.83 9.61
CA GLU A 122 -18.94 -9.89 9.83
C GLU A 122 -18.21 -9.51 8.54
N LEU A 123 -18.20 -10.40 7.53
CA LEU A 123 -17.60 -10.13 6.22
C LEU A 123 -18.51 -9.24 5.36
N CYS A 124 -19.83 -9.45 5.44
CA CYS A 124 -20.81 -8.73 4.63
C CYS A 124 -21.10 -7.31 5.10
N SER A 125 -20.73 -6.94 6.34
CA SER A 125 -21.02 -5.63 6.92
C SER A 125 -20.05 -4.51 6.49
N GLU A 126 -19.01 -4.83 5.72
CA GLU A 126 -17.98 -3.85 5.37
C GLU A 126 -18.35 -3.02 4.15
N ASN A 127 -18.25 -1.69 4.31
CA ASN A 127 -18.47 -0.79 3.21
C ASN A 127 -17.26 -0.76 2.26
N LEU A 128 -17.30 -1.65 1.26
CA LEU A 128 -16.33 -1.79 0.17
C LEU A 128 -16.55 -0.77 -0.97
N GLU A 129 -17.47 0.19 -0.80
CA GLU A 129 -17.89 1.13 -1.85
C GLU A 129 -16.75 2.04 -2.36
N ILE A 130 -15.65 2.17 -1.62
CA ILE A 130 -14.49 3.01 -1.98
C ILE A 130 -13.85 2.69 -3.35
N HIS A 131 -14.02 1.47 -3.85
CA HIS A 131 -13.48 1.04 -5.15
C HIS A 131 -14.54 1.05 -6.27
N THR A 132 -15.79 1.43 -5.95
CA THR A 132 -16.85 1.53 -6.96
C THR A 132 -16.63 2.75 -7.86
N GLU A 133 -17.00 2.61 -9.14
CA GLU A 133 -16.65 3.57 -10.20
C GLU A 133 -17.18 5.00 -9.96
N ASN A 134 -18.26 5.14 -9.19
CA ASN A 134 -18.98 6.40 -9.00
C ASN A 134 -18.70 7.08 -7.66
N THR A 135 -17.47 6.98 -7.15
CA THR A 135 -17.07 7.66 -5.90
C THR A 135 -15.99 8.69 -6.12
N ILE A 136 -16.00 9.72 -5.27
CA ILE A 136 -14.92 10.71 -5.19
C ILE A 136 -13.57 10.05 -4.89
N TYR A 137 -13.57 8.99 -4.08
CA TYR A 137 -12.38 8.22 -3.73
C TYR A 137 -11.78 7.50 -4.93
N ARG A 138 -12.61 6.99 -5.84
CA ARG A 138 -12.14 6.41 -7.11
C ARG A 138 -11.53 7.45 -8.02
N ALA A 139 -12.12 8.66 -8.09
CA ALA A 139 -11.57 9.77 -8.84
C ALA A 139 -10.19 10.16 -8.29
N ILE A 140 -10.04 10.28 -6.97
CA ILE A 140 -8.73 10.50 -6.32
C ILE A 140 -7.79 9.34 -6.65
N MET A 141 -8.17 8.09 -6.43
CA MET A 141 -7.30 6.92 -6.63
C MET A 141 -6.72 6.82 -8.04
N LYS A 142 -7.46 7.24 -9.08
CA LYS A 142 -6.98 7.29 -10.48
C LYS A 142 -6.45 8.68 -10.90
N ASN A 143 -6.36 9.63 -9.96
CA ASN A 143 -6.00 11.03 -10.21
C ASN A 143 -6.81 11.67 -11.35
N ASN A 144 -8.10 11.36 -11.43
CA ASN A 144 -8.99 11.91 -12.46
C ASN A 144 -9.53 13.27 -12.00
N LEU A 145 -8.84 14.33 -12.42
CA LEU A 145 -9.17 15.71 -12.04
C LEU A 145 -10.57 16.14 -12.51
N GLU A 146 -10.94 15.82 -13.75
CA GLU A 146 -12.24 16.23 -14.31
C GLU A 146 -13.41 15.67 -13.48
N ARG A 147 -13.36 14.38 -13.20
CA ARG A 147 -14.38 13.72 -12.38
C ARG A 147 -14.36 14.23 -10.94
N PHE A 148 -13.17 14.50 -10.40
CA PHE A 148 -13.04 15.07 -9.06
C PHE A 148 -13.68 16.45 -8.98
N ILE A 149 -13.46 17.33 -9.98
CA ILE A 149 -14.11 18.65 -10.07
C ILE A 149 -15.64 18.50 -10.04
N GLN A 150 -16.20 17.59 -10.85
CA GLN A 150 -17.65 17.34 -10.88
C GLN A 150 -18.19 17.04 -9.47
N PHE A 151 -17.52 16.20 -8.68
CA PHE A 151 -17.91 15.94 -7.29
C PHE A 151 -17.84 17.17 -6.40
N THR A 152 -16.84 18.04 -6.60
CA THR A 152 -16.68 19.25 -5.78
C THR A 152 -17.68 20.36 -6.09
N GLU A 153 -18.35 20.31 -7.23
CA GLU A 153 -19.41 21.27 -7.62
C GLU A 153 -20.83 20.75 -7.32
N LEU A 154 -20.98 19.54 -6.76
CA LEU A 154 -22.29 19.03 -6.35
C LEU A 154 -22.82 19.82 -5.15
N ASP A 155 -24.11 20.11 -5.17
CA ASP A 155 -24.82 20.65 -4.01
C ASP A 155 -24.67 19.69 -2.83
N GLY A 156 -24.15 20.21 -1.70
CA GLY A 156 -23.88 19.42 -0.50
C GLY A 156 -22.51 18.76 -0.44
N PHE A 157 -21.59 19.06 -1.36
CA PHE A 157 -20.19 18.64 -1.23
C PHE A 157 -19.57 19.13 0.08
N ASP A 158 -19.17 18.20 0.94
CA ASP A 158 -18.39 18.49 2.15
C ASP A 158 -16.90 18.34 1.86
N LYS A 159 -16.20 19.47 1.85
CA LYS A 159 -14.73 19.53 1.69
C LYS A 159 -13.97 18.91 2.87
N ASN A 160 -14.60 18.83 4.03
CA ASN A 160 -14.02 18.28 5.26
C ASN A 160 -14.42 16.82 5.48
N GLN A 161 -15.08 16.18 4.51
CA GLN A 161 -15.50 14.80 4.64
C GLN A 161 -14.29 13.89 4.89
N THR A 162 -14.51 12.88 5.74
CA THR A 162 -13.47 11.90 6.10
C THR A 162 -13.88 10.50 5.71
N LEU A 163 -12.93 9.73 5.19
CA LEU A 163 -13.10 8.31 4.88
C LEU A 163 -12.60 7.44 6.03
N LYS A 164 -13.49 6.64 6.63
CA LYS A 164 -13.12 5.54 7.52
C LYS A 164 -13.24 4.22 6.77
N SER A 165 -12.12 3.60 6.43
CA SER A 165 -12.12 2.31 5.73
C SER A 165 -10.93 1.46 6.14
N GLU A 166 -11.20 0.21 6.52
CA GLU A 166 -10.18 -0.74 6.99
C GLU A 166 -9.13 -1.09 5.93
N ILE A 167 -9.39 -0.80 4.66
CA ILE A 167 -8.42 -1.05 3.59
C ILE A 167 -7.18 -0.16 3.73
N TYR A 168 -7.29 0.98 4.43
CA TYR A 168 -6.17 1.88 4.69
C TYR A 168 -5.53 1.54 6.04
N PRO A 169 -4.23 1.85 6.22
CA PRO A 169 -3.58 1.72 7.52
C PRO A 169 -4.27 2.62 8.56
N TYR A 170 -4.23 2.29 9.86
CA TYR A 170 -4.70 3.16 10.98
C TYR A 170 -6.11 3.80 10.81
N TYR A 171 -7.03 3.10 10.16
CA TYR A 171 -8.31 3.61 9.66
C TYR A 171 -9.28 4.21 10.69
N HIS A 172 -9.13 3.89 11.99
CA HIS A 172 -10.08 4.30 13.03
C HIS A 172 -10.28 5.83 13.14
N LYS A 173 -9.26 6.61 12.76
CA LYS A 173 -9.32 8.09 12.81
C LYS A 173 -10.04 8.71 11.61
N GLY A 174 -10.17 7.98 10.50
CA GLY A 174 -10.62 8.50 9.22
C GLY A 174 -9.57 9.38 8.54
N TYR A 175 -9.72 9.57 7.22
CA TYR A 175 -8.80 10.35 6.39
C TYR A 175 -9.52 11.42 5.59
N SER A 176 -8.99 12.63 5.59
CA SER A 176 -9.42 13.71 4.72
C SER A 176 -9.16 13.38 3.24
N LEU A 177 -9.86 14.06 2.32
CA LEU A 177 -9.61 13.91 0.88
C LEU A 177 -8.15 14.21 0.51
N LEU A 178 -7.51 15.16 1.20
CA LEU A 178 -6.11 15.53 0.93
C LEU A 178 -5.15 14.41 1.33
N GLU A 179 -5.35 13.78 2.49
CA GLU A 179 -4.55 12.63 2.94
C GLU A 179 -4.72 11.43 1.99
N ILE A 180 -5.94 11.19 1.50
CA ILE A 180 -6.19 10.16 0.48
C ILE A 180 -5.47 10.49 -0.84
N CYS A 181 -5.41 11.77 -1.25
CA CYS A 181 -4.61 12.16 -2.41
C CYS A 181 -3.11 11.88 -2.20
N CYS A 182 -2.58 12.15 -1.01
CA CYS A 182 -1.18 11.82 -0.67
C CYS A 182 -0.91 10.32 -0.75
N TYR A 183 -1.81 9.49 -0.20
CA TYR A 183 -1.69 8.03 -0.23
C TYR A 183 -1.63 7.48 -1.65
N HIS A 184 -2.46 8.01 -2.55
CA HIS A 184 -2.54 7.55 -3.94
C HIS A 184 -1.56 8.27 -4.88
N GLY A 185 -0.83 9.29 -4.41
CA GLY A 185 0.04 10.10 -5.27
C GLY A 185 -0.74 10.97 -6.28
N SER A 186 -1.97 11.35 -5.96
CA SER A 186 -2.92 12.02 -6.86
C SER A 186 -2.73 13.53 -6.90
N VAL A 187 -1.68 13.95 -7.61
CA VAL A 187 -1.17 15.33 -7.59
C VAL A 187 -2.18 16.37 -8.06
N ASP A 188 -3.03 16.05 -9.04
CA ASP A 188 -3.97 17.02 -9.60
C ASP A 188 -5.13 17.28 -8.64
N CYS A 189 -5.68 16.21 -8.07
CA CYS A 189 -6.71 16.30 -7.03
C CYS A 189 -6.16 17.01 -5.78
N PHE A 190 -4.93 16.69 -5.38
CA PHE A 190 -4.22 17.34 -4.28
C PHE A 190 -4.07 18.85 -4.50
N LYS A 191 -3.60 19.26 -5.69
CA LYS A 191 -3.45 20.68 -6.05
C LYS A 191 -4.80 21.41 -5.99
N LEU A 192 -5.87 20.82 -6.52
CA LEU A 192 -7.21 21.42 -6.43
C LEU A 192 -7.65 21.64 -4.98
N LEU A 193 -7.46 20.64 -4.11
CA LEU A 193 -7.80 20.73 -2.69
C LEU A 193 -7.01 21.82 -1.96
N ARG A 194 -5.73 22.00 -2.30
CA ARG A 194 -4.88 23.07 -1.74
C ARG A 194 -5.28 24.45 -2.26
N THR A 195 -5.52 24.61 -3.55
CA THR A 195 -5.78 25.92 -4.15
C THR A 195 -7.21 26.41 -3.96
N LYS A 196 -8.22 25.56 -4.18
CA LYS A 196 -9.64 25.94 -4.11
C LYS A 196 -10.16 25.96 -2.67
N PHE A 197 -9.73 25.00 -1.85
CA PHE A 197 -10.30 24.79 -0.51
C PHE A 197 -9.36 25.12 0.64
N ASN A 198 -8.09 25.45 0.36
CA ASN A 198 -7.04 25.67 1.35
C ASN A 198 -6.94 24.50 2.36
N SER A 199 -7.11 23.26 1.86
CA SER A 199 -7.13 22.05 2.69
C SER A 199 -5.82 21.91 3.46
N GLU A 200 -5.85 21.75 4.78
CA GLU A 200 -4.67 21.74 5.64
C GLU A 200 -3.74 20.54 5.35
N ILE A 201 -2.43 20.78 5.30
CA ILE A 201 -1.43 19.71 5.19
C ILE A 201 -1.18 19.14 6.59
N THR A 202 -1.54 17.88 6.79
CA THR A 202 -1.40 17.18 8.07
C THR A 202 -0.14 16.31 8.10
N GLN A 203 0.23 15.82 9.29
CA GLN A 203 1.29 14.83 9.43
C GLN A 203 1.05 13.58 8.57
N LYS A 204 -0.22 13.17 8.40
CA LYS A 204 -0.59 12.04 7.56
C LYS A 204 -0.41 12.32 6.07
N CYS A 205 -0.58 13.57 5.62
CA CYS A 205 -0.23 13.95 4.24
C CYS A 205 1.24 13.62 3.93
N LEU A 206 2.18 14.03 4.79
CA LEU A 206 3.60 13.74 4.58
C LEU A 206 3.91 12.23 4.69
N GLU A 207 3.36 11.53 5.70
CA GLU A 207 3.55 10.07 5.85
C GLU A 207 3.07 9.31 4.62
N PHE A 208 1.86 9.61 4.14
CA PHE A 208 1.27 8.97 2.98
C PHE A 208 1.90 9.41 1.65
N SER A 209 2.50 10.59 1.57
CA SER A 209 3.19 11.04 0.36
C SER A 209 4.36 10.13 -0.03
N PHE A 210 5.01 9.47 0.94
CA PHE A 210 6.03 8.46 0.67
C PHE A 210 5.44 7.17 0.09
N LEU A 211 4.25 6.75 0.53
CA LEU A 211 3.54 5.60 -0.06
C LEU A 211 3.08 5.91 -1.50
N GLY A 212 2.47 7.09 -1.71
CA GLY A 212 2.04 7.53 -3.04
C GLY A 212 3.19 7.82 -4.00
N GLY A 213 4.36 8.17 -3.46
CA GLY A 213 5.61 8.31 -4.20
C GLY A 213 5.62 9.43 -5.23
N ASN A 214 4.77 10.45 -5.07
CA ASN A 214 4.72 11.61 -5.96
C ASN A 214 5.64 12.73 -5.43
N PRO A 215 6.75 13.08 -6.13
CA PRO A 215 7.71 14.07 -5.64
C PRO A 215 7.14 15.46 -5.40
N GLU A 216 6.14 15.89 -6.18
CA GLU A 216 5.53 17.20 -6.02
C GLU A 216 4.72 17.27 -4.72
N ILE A 217 3.98 16.20 -4.39
CA ILE A 217 3.24 16.12 -3.12
C ILE A 217 4.21 16.09 -1.94
N ILE A 218 5.28 15.28 -2.02
CA ILE A 218 6.29 15.19 -0.97
C ILE A 218 6.92 16.57 -0.73
N SER A 219 7.39 17.23 -1.79
CA SER A 219 7.99 18.57 -1.72
C SER A 219 7.05 19.60 -1.13
N GLU A 220 5.77 19.59 -1.53
CA GLU A 220 4.78 20.51 -0.97
C GLU A 220 4.55 20.26 0.53
N CYS A 221 4.45 19.00 0.96
CA CYS A 221 4.27 18.67 2.37
C CYS A 221 5.47 19.11 3.23
N LEU A 222 6.69 18.96 2.72
CA LEU A 222 7.93 19.32 3.42
C LEU A 222 8.10 20.83 3.64
N LYS A 223 7.40 21.69 2.88
CA LYS A 223 7.39 23.14 3.14
C LYS A 223 6.73 23.51 4.47
N TYR A 224 5.86 22.65 4.98
CA TYR A 224 5.07 22.90 6.19
C TYR A 224 5.43 21.98 7.35
N LEU A 225 6.08 20.84 7.07
CA LEU A 225 6.32 19.78 8.03
C LEU A 225 7.77 19.31 8.00
N THR A 226 8.34 19.09 9.17
CA THR A 226 9.67 18.47 9.33
C THR A 226 9.51 16.98 9.60
N PRO A 227 10.10 16.10 8.78
CA PRO A 227 10.20 14.67 9.05
C PRO A 227 10.72 14.34 10.45
N LYS A 228 10.24 13.21 10.97
CA LYS A 228 10.55 12.59 12.26
C LYS A 228 10.68 11.08 12.08
N GLU A 229 11.05 10.37 13.15
CA GLU A 229 11.30 8.91 13.12
C GLU A 229 10.17 8.08 12.48
N TYR A 230 8.90 8.36 12.79
CA TYR A 230 7.79 7.54 12.28
C TYR A 230 7.57 7.64 10.76
N TYR A 231 8.09 8.68 10.09
CA TYR A 231 7.99 8.81 8.63
C TYR A 231 8.86 7.78 7.89
N MET A 232 9.93 7.32 8.54
CA MET A 232 10.81 6.26 8.03
C MET A 232 10.02 4.99 7.70
N LYS A 233 9.02 4.66 8.52
CA LYS A 233 8.17 3.47 8.31
C LYS A 233 7.53 3.46 6.92
N CYS A 234 6.93 4.56 6.49
CA CYS A 234 6.29 4.63 5.17
C CYS A 234 7.31 4.70 4.02
N ALA A 235 8.49 5.30 4.24
CA ALA A 235 9.58 5.24 3.27
C ALA A 235 10.04 3.79 3.04
N ILE A 236 10.25 3.01 4.12
CA ILE A 236 10.61 1.59 4.03
C ILE A 236 9.51 0.77 3.34
N ILE A 237 8.25 0.94 3.78
CA ILE A 237 7.09 0.21 3.20
C ILE A 237 6.90 0.52 1.71
N SER A 238 7.24 1.73 1.24
CA SER A 238 7.16 2.05 -0.18
C SER A 238 8.19 1.30 -1.04
N HIS A 239 9.13 0.58 -0.41
CA HIS A 239 10.24 -0.11 -1.06
C HIS A 239 11.05 0.82 -1.99
N ASN A 240 11.11 2.11 -1.67
CA ASN A 240 11.90 3.10 -2.40
C ASN A 240 13.12 3.51 -1.59
N ILE A 241 14.28 2.97 -1.96
CA ILE A 241 15.54 3.23 -1.26
C ILE A 241 15.95 4.71 -1.30
N ASP A 242 15.53 5.46 -2.32
CA ASP A 242 15.83 6.89 -2.42
C ASP A 242 15.11 7.67 -1.31
N PHE A 243 13.89 7.27 -0.95
CA PHE A 243 13.16 7.89 0.16
C PHE A 243 13.81 7.60 1.52
N VAL A 244 14.27 6.37 1.73
CA VAL A 244 14.99 5.99 2.95
C VAL A 244 16.29 6.77 3.05
N THR A 245 17.07 6.79 1.97
CA THR A 245 18.36 7.50 1.90
C THR A 245 18.19 9.01 2.09
N PHE A 246 17.14 9.60 1.51
CA PHE A 246 16.78 10.99 1.69
C PHE A 246 16.50 11.32 3.16
N LEU A 247 15.66 10.52 3.84
CA LEU A 247 15.34 10.74 5.26
C LEU A 247 16.57 10.54 6.17
N MET A 248 17.43 9.58 5.86
CA MET A 248 18.68 9.37 6.59
C MET A 248 19.64 10.55 6.42
N ASN A 249 19.91 10.99 5.19
CA ASN A 249 20.97 11.95 4.92
C ASN A 249 20.54 13.40 5.21
N GLU A 250 19.31 13.77 4.84
CA GLU A 250 18.84 15.15 4.97
C GLU A 250 18.25 15.45 6.35
N TYR A 251 17.78 14.43 7.07
CA TYR A 251 17.11 14.59 8.37
C TYR A 251 17.72 13.77 9.51
N ASN A 252 18.80 13.02 9.28
CA ASN A 252 19.44 12.14 10.28
C ASN A 252 18.46 11.20 11.00
N ILE A 253 17.47 10.69 10.27
CA ILE A 253 16.50 9.74 10.83
C ILE A 253 17.09 8.33 10.77
N GLU A 254 17.23 7.69 11.93
CA GLU A 254 17.69 6.31 12.03
C GLU A 254 16.65 5.30 11.51
N ILE A 255 17.12 4.18 10.97
CA ILE A 255 16.28 3.07 10.57
C ILE A 255 15.97 2.20 11.79
N ASP A 256 14.69 2.14 12.16
CA ASP A 256 14.19 1.09 13.04
C ASP A 256 14.02 -0.21 12.24
N LEU A 257 14.88 -1.20 12.52
CA LEU A 257 14.87 -2.50 11.86
C LEU A 257 13.57 -3.29 12.08
N ASN A 258 12.74 -2.92 13.06
CA ASN A 258 11.40 -3.51 13.22
C ASN A 258 10.44 -3.13 12.09
N TYR A 259 10.78 -2.13 11.28
CA TYR A 259 10.01 -1.74 10.10
C TYR A 259 10.47 -2.43 8.80
N CYS A 260 11.57 -3.18 8.83
CA CYS A 260 12.19 -3.85 7.68
C CYS A 260 11.73 -5.30 7.51
#